data_AF-A0A9J6DF74-F1
#
_entry.id   AF-A0A9J6DF74-F1
#
_cell.length_a   1.000
_cell.length_b   1.000
_cell.length_c   1.000
_cell.angle_alpha   90.00
_cell.angle_beta   90.00
_cell.angle_gamma   90.00
#
_symmetry.space_group_name_H-M   'P 1'
#
loop_
_entity.id
_entity.type
_entity.pdbx_description
1 polymer ?
#
loop_
_entity_poly.entity_id
_entity_poly.type
_entity_poly.pdbx_seq_one_letter_code
_entity_poly.pdbx_strand_id
1 'polypeptide(L)'
;MNQPAQMRTLLQFISTTSGPLSSFVSFSCLRSSVICINLLATATCRARLYAYSLKHSYLPPEVALLFGAMRPSEGHAKRMCRILRSEAWRQVRFYTDCLQFLNRNELPYPSAQKKFIEDLRLASQTADFLAVFLTSVNMNQPAQMRTLLQFISTTSGPLSSFVSFSCLRSSVICINLLATATCRARLYAYSLKHSYLPPEVALLFGAMRPSEGHAKRMCRILRSEAWRQVRFYTDCLQFLNRNELPYPSAQKKFIEDLRLASQTADFLLRTMVTSLREAGLKLLLSDKEGGFVVLPRSLYKEKAAAAILENFNEVKGVVPAKVKTRAVQLCEKPDLQNWLSL
;
A
#
# COMPACT_ATOMS: atom_id res chain seq x y z
N MET A 1 -39.48 -1.02 -1.58
CA MET A 1 -38.49 -2.06 -1.24
C MET A 1 -37.44 -2.12 -2.35
N ASN A 2 -36.20 -1.69 -2.08
CA ASN A 2 -35.16 -1.45 -3.11
C ASN A 2 -34.37 -2.72 -3.50
N GLN A 3 -35.05 -3.70 -4.11
CA GLN A 3 -34.41 -4.89 -4.69
C GLN A 3 -33.32 -4.58 -5.76
N PRO A 4 -33.40 -3.51 -6.58
CA PRO A 4 -32.38 -3.22 -7.59
C PRO A 4 -31.03 -2.81 -6.99
N ALA A 5 -31.04 -2.09 -5.86
CA ALA A 5 -29.82 -1.63 -5.19
C ALA A 5 -29.04 -2.81 -4.58
N GLN A 6 -29.75 -3.77 -3.96
CA GLN A 6 -29.15 -4.97 -3.39
C GLN A 6 -28.58 -5.90 -4.48
N MET A 7 -29.24 -6.01 -5.64
CA MET A 7 -28.75 -6.77 -6.80
C MET A 7 -27.48 -6.14 -7.40
N ARG A 8 -27.40 -4.80 -7.45
CA ARG A 8 -26.22 -4.07 -7.94
C ARG A 8 -25.03 -4.23 -6.99
N THR A 9 -25.24 -4.11 -5.68
CA THR A 9 -24.21 -4.39 -4.66
C THR A 9 -23.78 -5.86 -4.69
N LEU A 10 -24.69 -6.79 -4.95
CA LEU A 10 -24.40 -8.21 -5.11
C LEU A 10 -23.56 -8.51 -6.35
N LEU A 11 -23.87 -7.91 -7.50
CA LEU A 11 -23.10 -8.07 -8.75
C LEU A 11 -21.74 -7.36 -8.67
N GLN A 12 -21.70 -6.17 -8.08
CA GLN A 12 -20.48 -5.43 -7.78
C GLN A 12 -19.64 -6.19 -6.74
N PHE A 13 -20.29 -6.94 -5.84
CA PHE A 13 -19.61 -7.82 -4.91
C PHE A 13 -19.13 -9.11 -5.53
N ILE A 14 -19.88 -9.78 -6.39
CA ILE A 14 -19.39 -10.96 -7.13
C ILE A 14 -18.17 -10.55 -7.98
N SER A 15 -18.19 -9.33 -8.54
CA SER A 15 -17.04 -8.70 -9.19
C SER A 15 -15.90 -8.25 -8.25
N THR A 16 -16.11 -8.25 -6.93
CA THR A 16 -15.10 -7.83 -5.92
C THR A 16 -14.79 -8.87 -4.83
N THR A 17 -15.51 -10.01 -4.74
CA THR A 17 -15.13 -11.23 -3.98
C THR A 17 -14.27 -12.17 -4.78
N SER A 18 -14.37 -12.02 -6.08
CA SER A 18 -13.33 -12.33 -7.01
C SER A 18 -12.06 -11.46 -6.74
N GLY A 19 -12.19 -10.44 -5.87
CA GLY A 19 -11.11 -9.55 -5.43
C GLY A 19 -10.73 -8.57 -6.53
N PRO A 20 -10.04 -7.45 -6.20
CA PRO A 20 -9.24 -6.74 -7.21
C PRO A 20 -8.16 -7.64 -7.85
N LEU A 21 -8.03 -8.91 -7.40
CA LEU A 21 -7.20 -9.93 -8.01
C LEU A 21 -7.87 -10.60 -9.23
N SER A 22 -9.13 -11.05 -9.21
CA SER A 22 -9.64 -11.83 -10.37
C SER A 22 -10.01 -10.98 -11.59
N SER A 23 -10.42 -9.72 -11.41
CA SER A 23 -10.72 -8.84 -12.55
C SER A 23 -9.44 -8.25 -13.16
N PHE A 24 -8.28 -8.52 -12.56
CA PHE A 24 -6.98 -8.00 -12.99
C PHE A 24 -5.83 -9.01 -12.90
N VAL A 25 -6.08 -10.33 -12.77
CA VAL A 25 -5.06 -11.33 -13.12
C VAL A 25 -4.88 -11.23 -14.63
N SER A 26 -3.96 -10.37 -15.04
CA SER A 26 -3.48 -10.34 -16.40
C SER A 26 -3.08 -11.76 -16.79
N PHE A 27 -3.52 -12.26 -17.95
CA PHE A 27 -3.16 -13.59 -18.46
C PHE A 27 -1.64 -13.85 -18.44
N SER A 28 -0.82 -12.79 -18.41
CA SER A 28 0.63 -12.87 -18.22
C SER A 28 1.09 -13.35 -16.84
N CYS A 29 0.36 -13.06 -15.75
CA CYS A 29 0.68 -13.54 -14.39
C CYS A 29 0.39 -15.04 -14.25
N LEU A 30 -0.54 -15.56 -15.06
CA LEU A 30 -0.83 -16.99 -15.19
C LEU A 30 0.26 -17.74 -15.97
N ARG A 31 1.42 -17.13 -16.28
CA ARG A 31 2.57 -17.82 -16.88
C ARG A 31 3.50 -18.50 -15.87
N SER A 32 3.31 -18.25 -14.58
CA SER A 32 4.08 -18.90 -13.52
C SER A 32 3.26 -20.00 -12.86
N SER A 33 3.78 -21.23 -12.86
CA SER A 33 3.15 -22.35 -12.15
C SER A 33 3.01 -22.04 -10.65
N VAL A 34 4.02 -21.42 -10.04
CA VAL A 34 4.02 -21.02 -8.62
C VAL A 34 2.86 -20.06 -8.30
N ILE A 35 2.61 -19.08 -9.18
CA ILE A 35 1.49 -18.15 -9.00
C ILE A 35 0.15 -18.90 -9.11
N CYS A 36 0.01 -19.77 -10.11
CA CYS A 36 -1.21 -20.58 -10.28
C CYS A 36 -1.46 -21.52 -9.08
N ILE A 37 -0.42 -22.14 -8.52
CA ILE A 37 -0.47 -22.98 -7.32
C ILE A 37 -1.00 -22.19 -6.12
N ASN A 38 -0.47 -20.99 -5.89
CA ASN A 38 -0.90 -20.12 -4.78
C ASN A 38 -2.35 -19.63 -4.95
N LEU A 39 -2.74 -19.26 -6.17
CA LEU A 39 -4.12 -18.84 -6.49
C LEU A 39 -5.10 -20.00 -6.33
N LEU A 40 -4.73 -21.20 -6.79
CA LEU A 40 -5.49 -22.43 -6.62
C LEU A 40 -5.66 -22.79 -5.14
N ALA A 41 -4.58 -22.72 -4.36
CA ALA A 41 -4.60 -22.98 -2.92
C ALA A 41 -5.53 -22.00 -2.18
N THR A 42 -5.45 -20.71 -2.51
CA THR A 42 -6.29 -19.65 -1.93
C THR A 42 -7.77 -19.85 -2.28
N ALA A 43 -8.09 -20.13 -3.54
CA ALA A 43 -9.46 -20.38 -3.99
C ALA A 43 -10.05 -21.63 -3.31
N THR A 44 -9.24 -22.68 -3.17
CA THR A 44 -9.63 -23.92 -2.47
C THR A 44 -9.91 -23.66 -1.00
N CYS A 45 -9.04 -22.90 -0.33
CA CYS A 45 -9.22 -22.52 1.07
C CYS A 45 -10.52 -21.73 1.29
N ARG A 46 -10.81 -20.73 0.44
CA ARG A 46 -12.07 -19.97 0.47
C ARG A 46 -13.29 -20.85 0.25
N ALA A 47 -13.24 -21.73 -0.75
CA ALA A 47 -14.35 -22.66 -1.03
C ALA A 47 -14.68 -23.54 0.18
N ARG A 48 -13.64 -24.06 0.85
CA ARG A 48 -13.77 -24.85 2.09
C ARG A 48 -14.30 -24.01 3.26
N LEU A 49 -13.80 -22.78 3.43
CA LEU A 49 -14.30 -21.85 4.46
C LEU A 49 -15.80 -21.57 4.28
N TYR A 50 -16.26 -21.29 3.06
CA TYR A 50 -17.68 -21.09 2.78
C TYR A 50 -18.52 -22.35 3.00
N ALA A 51 -17.98 -23.53 2.66
CA ALA A 51 -18.64 -24.80 2.93
C ALA A 51 -18.79 -25.07 4.43
N TYR A 52 -17.73 -24.85 5.20
CA TYR A 52 -17.75 -24.93 6.67
C TYR A 52 -18.77 -23.98 7.27
N SER A 53 -18.78 -22.74 6.78
CA SER A 53 -19.70 -21.69 7.22
C SER A 53 -21.17 -22.04 7.01
N LEU A 54 -21.48 -22.65 5.86
CA LEU A 54 -22.83 -23.17 5.57
C LEU A 54 -23.25 -24.29 6.53
N LYS A 55 -22.31 -25.16 6.91
CA LYS A 55 -22.56 -26.31 7.79
C LYS A 55 -22.81 -25.88 9.24
N HIS A 56 -22.08 -24.87 9.71
CA HIS A 56 -22.08 -24.44 11.11
C HIS A 56 -22.88 -23.15 11.37
N SER A 57 -23.66 -22.66 10.40
CA SER A 57 -24.34 -21.36 10.46
C SER A 57 -23.42 -20.20 10.86
N TYR A 58 -22.13 -20.32 10.55
CA TYR A 58 -21.14 -19.28 10.79
C TYR A 58 -21.18 -18.28 9.62
N LEU A 59 -21.07 -16.99 9.93
CA LEU A 59 -21.01 -15.93 8.93
C LEU A 59 -19.56 -15.49 8.76
N PRO A 60 -18.89 -15.83 7.63
CA PRO A 60 -17.53 -15.36 7.39
C PRO A 60 -17.48 -13.83 7.47
N PRO A 61 -16.41 -13.24 8.01
CA PRO A 61 -16.25 -11.79 8.07
C PRO A 61 -16.38 -11.10 6.69
N GLU A 62 -15.96 -11.78 5.62
CA GLU A 62 -16.13 -11.33 4.23
C GLU A 62 -17.58 -11.28 3.76
N VAL A 63 -18.41 -12.21 4.25
CA VAL A 63 -19.85 -12.21 3.99
C VAL A 63 -20.58 -11.26 4.93
N ALA A 64 -20.06 -10.98 6.12
CA ALA A 64 -20.63 -9.95 7.00
C ALA A 64 -20.45 -8.54 6.43
N LEU A 65 -19.25 -8.21 5.93
CA LEU A 65 -18.96 -6.88 5.36
C LEU A 65 -19.84 -6.54 4.14
N LEU A 66 -20.29 -7.55 3.42
CA LEU A 66 -21.22 -7.42 2.30
C LEU A 66 -22.49 -6.65 2.63
N PHE A 67 -22.94 -6.77 3.88
CA PHE A 67 -24.16 -6.18 4.37
C PHE A 67 -23.90 -4.87 5.14
N GLY A 68 -22.64 -4.43 5.21
CA GLY A 68 -22.23 -3.21 5.91
C GLY A 68 -22.60 -3.25 7.40
N ALA A 69 -23.33 -2.24 7.86
CA ALA A 69 -23.83 -2.16 9.22
C ALA A 69 -25.06 -3.05 9.48
N MET A 70 -25.72 -3.56 8.43
CA MET A 70 -26.91 -4.40 8.59
C MET A 70 -26.51 -5.85 8.81
N ARG A 71 -27.04 -6.47 9.86
CA ARG A 71 -26.90 -7.91 10.09
C ARG A 71 -27.84 -8.66 9.13
N PRO A 72 -27.33 -9.48 8.19
CA PRO A 72 -28.20 -10.25 7.31
C PRO A 72 -29.02 -11.26 8.12
N SER A 73 -30.26 -11.51 7.71
CA SER A 73 -30.99 -12.69 8.19
C SER A 73 -30.19 -13.96 7.87
N GLU A 74 -30.30 -15.00 8.70
CA GLU A 74 -29.58 -16.26 8.51
C GLU A 74 -29.83 -16.87 7.11
N GLY A 75 -31.06 -16.79 6.60
CA GLY A 75 -31.40 -17.26 5.25
C GLY A 75 -30.64 -16.53 4.14
N HIS A 76 -30.51 -15.20 4.24
CA HIS A 76 -29.72 -14.39 3.30
C HIS A 76 -28.22 -14.68 3.40
N ALA A 77 -27.69 -14.79 4.62
CA ALA A 77 -26.30 -15.18 4.86
C ALA A 77 -25.98 -16.54 4.23
N LYS A 78 -26.83 -17.55 4.47
CA LYS A 78 -26.69 -18.89 3.87
C LYS A 78 -26.76 -18.83 2.35
N ARG A 79 -27.68 -18.05 1.77
CA ARG A 79 -27.75 -17.86 0.31
C ARG A 79 -26.46 -17.27 -0.24
N MET A 80 -25.89 -16.27 0.43
CA MET A 80 -24.63 -15.65 0.02
C MET A 80 -23.45 -16.61 0.11
N CYS A 81 -23.31 -17.35 1.21
CA CYS A 81 -22.26 -18.34 1.34
C CYS A 81 -22.37 -19.43 0.24
N ARG A 82 -23.57 -19.81 -0.20
CA ARG A 82 -23.74 -20.74 -1.35
C ARG A 82 -23.22 -20.13 -2.65
N ILE A 83 -23.55 -18.87 -2.93
CA ILE A 83 -23.09 -18.17 -4.14
C ILE A 83 -21.56 -18.08 -4.14
N LEU A 84 -20.97 -17.62 -3.05
CA LEU A 84 -19.52 -17.45 -2.92
C LEU A 84 -18.76 -18.77 -2.93
N ARG A 85 -19.32 -19.81 -2.32
CA ARG A 85 -18.77 -21.17 -2.44
C ARG A 85 -18.74 -21.63 -3.89
N SER A 86 -19.84 -21.46 -4.62
CA SER A 86 -19.91 -21.83 -6.03
C SER A 86 -18.92 -21.05 -6.89
N GLU A 87 -18.74 -19.76 -6.60
CA GLU A 87 -17.77 -18.91 -7.29
C GLU A 87 -16.32 -19.30 -6.98
N ALA A 88 -15.99 -19.57 -5.71
CA ALA A 88 -14.66 -20.06 -5.33
C ALA A 88 -14.33 -21.39 -6.02
N TRP A 89 -15.28 -22.32 -6.17
CA TRP A 89 -15.08 -23.55 -6.93
C TRP A 89 -14.91 -23.34 -8.44
N ARG A 90 -15.52 -22.29 -9.02
CA ARG A 90 -15.22 -21.91 -10.42
C ARG A 90 -13.79 -21.42 -10.56
N GLN A 91 -13.30 -20.62 -9.60
CA GLN A 91 -11.91 -20.18 -9.57
C GLN A 91 -10.93 -21.35 -9.42
N VAL A 92 -11.24 -22.32 -8.56
CA VAL A 92 -10.45 -23.55 -8.43
C VAL A 92 -10.30 -24.25 -9.79
N ARG A 93 -11.42 -24.49 -10.50
CA ARG A 93 -11.38 -25.10 -11.84
C ARG A 93 -10.55 -24.28 -12.83
N PHE A 94 -10.79 -22.97 -12.88
CA PHE A 94 -10.05 -22.08 -13.78
C PHE A 94 -8.54 -22.12 -13.54
N TYR A 95 -8.09 -22.06 -12.28
CA TYR A 95 -6.66 -22.13 -11.97
C TYR A 95 -6.08 -23.54 -12.18
N THR A 96 -6.87 -24.59 -11.99
CA THR A 96 -6.49 -25.95 -12.39
C THR A 96 -6.25 -26.04 -13.90
N ASP A 97 -7.15 -25.50 -14.72
CA ASP A 97 -7.01 -25.50 -16.19
C ASP A 97 -5.77 -24.70 -16.64
N CYS A 98 -5.53 -23.55 -15.99
CA CYS A 98 -4.34 -22.73 -16.25
C CYS A 98 -3.05 -23.46 -15.89
N LEU A 99 -3.00 -24.10 -14.73
CA LEU A 99 -1.85 -24.90 -14.30
C LEU A 99 -1.59 -26.10 -15.22
N GLN A 100 -2.65 -26.73 -15.71
CA GLN A 100 -2.56 -27.80 -16.71
C GLN A 100 -2.00 -27.28 -18.03
N PHE A 101 -2.48 -26.12 -18.50
CA PHE A 101 -2.00 -25.47 -19.71
C PHE A 101 -0.51 -25.13 -19.60
N LEU A 102 -0.05 -24.55 -18.48
CA LEU A 102 1.37 -24.22 -18.28
C LEU A 102 2.25 -25.45 -18.34
N ASN A 103 1.89 -26.50 -17.60
CA ASN A 103 2.70 -27.71 -17.55
C ASN A 103 2.78 -28.42 -18.91
N ARG A 104 1.72 -28.37 -19.73
CA ARG A 104 1.73 -28.88 -21.11
C ARG A 104 2.62 -28.07 -22.05
N ASN A 105 2.77 -26.76 -21.82
CA ASN A 105 3.63 -25.92 -22.66
C ASN A 105 5.11 -25.95 -22.24
N GLU A 106 5.39 -26.24 -20.97
CA GLU A 106 6.76 -26.27 -20.45
C GLU A 106 7.46 -27.62 -20.63
N LEU A 107 6.71 -28.72 -20.68
CA LEU A 107 7.28 -30.08 -20.70
C LEU A 107 6.58 -30.96 -21.75
N PRO A 108 7.30 -31.90 -22.38
CA PRO A 108 6.68 -32.92 -23.20
C PRO A 108 5.85 -33.89 -22.35
N TYR A 109 4.86 -34.53 -22.98
CA TYR A 109 4.17 -35.67 -22.39
C TYR A 109 5.13 -36.88 -22.35
N PRO A 110 5.22 -37.66 -21.24
CA PRO A 110 4.37 -37.69 -20.04
C PRO A 110 4.83 -36.79 -18.87
N SER A 111 6.00 -36.16 -18.95
CA SER A 111 6.59 -35.34 -17.87
C SER A 111 5.68 -34.19 -17.43
N ALA A 112 4.96 -33.57 -18.37
CA ALA A 112 3.95 -32.54 -18.08
C ALA A 112 2.84 -33.03 -17.14
N GLN A 113 2.38 -34.27 -17.31
CA GLN A 113 1.31 -34.83 -16.48
C GLN A 113 1.80 -35.11 -15.06
N LYS A 114 3.03 -35.63 -14.92
CA LYS A 114 3.65 -35.84 -13.61
C LYS A 114 3.80 -34.52 -12.85
N LYS A 115 4.35 -33.49 -13.49
CA LYS A 115 4.50 -32.15 -12.89
C LYS A 115 3.16 -31.53 -12.50
N PHE A 116 2.13 -31.67 -13.34
CA PHE A 116 0.77 -31.19 -13.01
C PHE A 116 0.20 -31.85 -11.74
N ILE A 117 0.41 -33.17 -11.56
CA ILE A 117 -0.02 -33.88 -10.34
C ILE A 117 0.75 -33.38 -9.11
N GLU A 118 2.05 -33.15 -9.25
CA GLU A 118 2.90 -32.60 -8.18
C GLU A 118 2.46 -31.19 -7.78
N ASP A 119 2.22 -30.30 -8.75
CA ASP A 119 1.75 -28.94 -8.50
C ASP A 119 0.34 -28.91 -7.87
N LEU A 120 -0.56 -29.82 -8.26
CA LEU A 120 -1.87 -29.98 -7.62
C LEU A 120 -1.73 -30.44 -6.16
N ARG A 121 -0.83 -31.38 -5.89
CA ARG A 121 -0.55 -31.83 -4.51
C ARG A 121 0.00 -30.68 -3.68
N LEU A 122 0.92 -29.88 -4.23
CA LEU A 122 1.45 -28.70 -3.55
C LEU A 122 0.35 -27.67 -3.25
N ALA A 123 -0.51 -27.37 -4.23
CA ALA A 123 -1.63 -26.44 -4.03
C ALA A 123 -2.60 -26.94 -2.93
N SER A 124 -2.86 -28.24 -2.86
CA SER A 124 -3.67 -28.83 -1.78
C SER A 124 -2.99 -28.68 -0.41
N GLN A 125 -1.71 -28.99 -0.30
CA GLN A 125 -0.94 -28.85 0.96
C GLN A 125 -0.92 -27.39 1.42
N THR A 126 -0.73 -26.44 0.50
CA THR A 126 -0.80 -25.01 0.80
C THR A 126 -2.21 -24.61 1.26
N ALA A 127 -3.26 -25.14 0.63
CA ALA A 127 -4.64 -24.87 1.04
C ALA A 127 -4.93 -25.39 2.47
N ASP A 128 -4.41 -26.57 2.81
CA ASP A 128 -4.52 -27.16 4.15
C ASP A 128 -3.78 -26.30 5.19
N PHE A 129 -2.55 -25.86 4.88
CA PHE A 129 -1.79 -24.95 5.72
C PHE A 129 -2.54 -23.64 5.96
N LEU A 130 -3.08 -23.02 4.90
CA LEU A 130 -3.87 -21.80 5.00
C LEU A 130 -5.15 -22.02 5.83
N ALA A 131 -5.81 -23.17 5.69
CA ALA A 131 -6.99 -23.50 6.49
C ALA A 131 -6.65 -23.61 7.98
N VAL A 132 -5.58 -24.33 8.33
CA VAL A 132 -5.10 -24.43 9.72
C VAL A 132 -4.77 -23.05 10.28
N PHE A 133 -4.03 -22.23 9.52
CA PHE A 133 -3.67 -20.87 9.92
C PHE A 133 -4.90 -19.98 10.16
N LEU A 134 -5.90 -20.05 9.28
CA LEU A 134 -7.15 -19.29 9.44
C LEU A 134 -8.00 -19.77 10.62
N THR A 135 -7.88 -21.04 11.02
CA THR A 135 -8.60 -21.60 12.17
C THR A 135 -7.86 -21.44 13.51
N SER A 136 -6.52 -21.36 13.52
CA SER A 136 -5.71 -21.29 14.75
C SER A 136 -5.55 -19.86 15.29
N VAL A 137 -5.74 -18.84 14.45
CA VAL A 137 -5.75 -17.45 14.89
C VAL A 137 -7.08 -17.15 15.59
N ASN A 138 -7.00 -16.93 16.90
CA ASN A 138 -8.14 -16.62 17.76
C ASN A 138 -8.95 -15.43 17.20
N MET A 139 -10.19 -15.71 16.77
CA MET A 139 -11.08 -14.88 15.93
C MET A 139 -11.62 -13.59 16.58
N ASN A 140 -10.99 -13.06 17.63
CA ASN A 140 -11.50 -11.91 18.38
C ASN A 140 -11.07 -10.54 17.83
N GLN A 141 -10.20 -10.46 16.81
CA GLN A 141 -9.88 -9.19 16.12
C GLN A 141 -9.80 -9.30 14.57
N PRO A 142 -10.84 -9.82 13.89
CA PRO A 142 -10.84 -10.07 12.44
C PRO A 142 -10.82 -8.78 11.61
N ALA A 143 -11.27 -7.65 12.16
CA ALA A 143 -11.20 -6.34 11.48
C ALA A 143 -9.75 -5.84 11.35
N GLN A 144 -8.90 -6.05 12.36
CA GLN A 144 -7.52 -5.58 12.34
C GLN A 144 -6.64 -6.44 11.40
N MET A 145 -6.86 -7.76 11.40
CA MET A 145 -6.15 -8.68 10.51
C MET A 145 -6.52 -8.45 9.04
N ARG A 146 -7.80 -8.18 8.74
CA ARG A 146 -8.25 -7.91 7.38
C ARG A 146 -7.84 -6.52 6.90
N THR A 147 -7.96 -5.48 7.71
CA THR A 147 -7.42 -4.17 7.33
C THR A 147 -5.92 -4.26 7.11
N LEU A 148 -5.19 -5.02 7.93
CA LEU A 148 -3.75 -5.23 7.73
C LEU A 148 -3.43 -6.02 6.46
N LEU A 149 -4.14 -7.12 6.16
CA LEU A 149 -3.89 -7.93 4.96
C LEU A 149 -4.37 -7.26 3.67
N GLN A 150 -5.54 -6.62 3.70
CA GLN A 150 -6.07 -5.83 2.60
C GLN A 150 -5.18 -4.61 2.38
N PHE A 151 -4.68 -3.99 3.45
CA PHE A 151 -3.74 -2.89 3.35
C PHE A 151 -2.36 -3.33 2.88
N ILE A 152 -1.76 -4.42 3.37
CA ILE A 152 -0.51 -4.98 2.83
C ILE A 152 -0.68 -5.36 1.34
N SER A 153 -1.85 -5.83 0.95
CA SER A 153 -2.21 -6.08 -0.44
C SER A 153 -2.44 -4.78 -1.25
N THR A 154 -2.85 -3.68 -0.61
CA THR A 154 -3.13 -2.37 -1.24
C THR A 154 -2.06 -1.30 -0.97
N THR A 155 -1.00 -1.57 -0.20
CA THR A 155 0.19 -0.70 -0.01
C THR A 155 1.08 -0.75 -1.21
N SER A 156 0.90 -1.77 -2.01
CA SER A 156 1.19 -1.79 -3.42
C SER A 156 0.58 -0.49 -4.08
N GLY A 157 -0.56 0.02 -3.61
CA GLY A 157 -1.24 1.25 -4.05
C GLY A 157 -2.15 1.00 -5.26
N PRO A 158 -3.09 1.92 -5.57
CA PRO A 158 -3.95 1.84 -6.76
C PRO A 158 -3.19 1.93 -8.08
N LEU A 159 -1.85 1.97 -8.07
CA LEU A 159 -1.02 1.78 -9.26
C LEU A 159 -0.48 0.34 -9.35
N SER A 160 -0.08 -0.28 -8.25
CA SER A 160 0.48 -1.66 -8.28
C SER A 160 -0.51 -2.78 -8.59
N SER A 161 -1.79 -2.65 -8.23
CA SER A 161 -2.82 -3.60 -8.61
C SER A 161 -3.06 -3.55 -10.12
N PHE A 162 -2.47 -2.58 -10.82
CA PHE A 162 -2.45 -2.42 -12.26
C PHE A 162 -1.07 -2.66 -12.89
N VAL A 163 0.01 -2.79 -12.10
CA VAL A 163 1.31 -3.17 -12.65
C VAL A 163 1.29 -4.68 -12.89
N SER A 164 0.82 -5.06 -14.08
CA SER A 164 1.02 -6.42 -14.59
C SER A 164 2.52 -6.70 -14.62
N PHE A 165 2.92 -7.96 -14.39
CA PHE A 165 4.33 -8.35 -14.50
C PHE A 165 4.92 -8.04 -15.89
N SER A 166 4.07 -7.89 -16.90
CA SER A 166 4.48 -7.41 -18.23
C SER A 166 4.89 -5.94 -18.23
N CYS A 167 4.32 -5.08 -17.39
CA CYS A 167 4.73 -3.69 -17.20
C CYS A 167 6.10 -3.60 -16.53
N LEU A 168 6.44 -4.56 -15.66
CA LEU A 168 7.79 -4.68 -15.08
C LEU A 168 8.86 -5.12 -16.09
N ARG A 169 8.53 -5.30 -17.39
CA ARG A 169 9.54 -5.49 -18.44
C ARG A 169 10.19 -4.18 -18.90
N SER A 170 9.62 -3.04 -18.53
CA SER A 170 10.19 -1.73 -18.86
C SER A 170 11.03 -1.22 -17.69
N SER A 171 12.32 -0.99 -17.94
CA SER A 171 13.22 -0.32 -16.99
C SER A 171 12.67 1.02 -16.52
N VAL A 172 12.07 1.81 -17.43
CA VAL A 172 11.42 3.10 -17.12
C VAL A 172 10.28 2.94 -16.09
N ILE A 173 9.45 1.92 -16.23
CA ILE A 173 8.36 1.65 -15.26
C ILE A 173 8.95 1.26 -13.90
N CYS A 174 9.95 0.37 -13.87
CA CYS A 174 10.63 0.00 -12.63
C CYS A 174 11.29 1.19 -11.92
N ILE A 175 11.92 2.09 -12.67
CA ILE A 175 12.52 3.34 -12.17
C ILE A 175 11.46 4.23 -11.51
N ASN A 176 10.31 4.42 -12.16
CA ASN A 176 9.22 5.23 -11.60
C ASN A 176 8.58 4.60 -10.35
N LEU A 177 8.42 3.28 -10.33
CA LEU A 177 7.91 2.55 -9.18
C LEU A 177 8.88 2.60 -7.99
N LEU A 178 10.19 2.45 -8.27
CA LEU A 178 11.26 2.59 -7.29
C LEU A 178 11.29 4.01 -6.69
N ALA A 179 11.18 5.04 -7.53
CA ALA A 179 11.10 6.43 -7.10
C ALA A 179 9.88 6.68 -6.20
N THR A 180 8.70 6.21 -6.62
CA THR A 180 7.44 6.36 -5.86
C THR A 180 7.50 5.66 -4.50
N ALA A 181 7.99 4.41 -4.47
CA ALA A 181 8.16 3.65 -3.23
C ALA A 181 9.14 4.36 -2.28
N THR A 182 10.21 4.94 -2.81
CA THR A 182 11.17 5.74 -2.06
C THR A 182 10.53 6.98 -1.45
N CYS A 183 9.73 7.73 -2.23
CA CYS A 183 8.98 8.89 -1.74
C CYS A 183 8.03 8.51 -0.59
N ARG A 184 7.28 7.41 -0.73
CA ARG A 184 6.39 6.90 0.34
C ARG A 184 7.17 6.51 1.59
N ALA A 185 8.28 5.79 1.45
CA ALA A 185 9.12 5.40 2.58
C ALA A 185 9.64 6.63 3.34
N ARG A 186 10.09 7.67 2.61
CA ARG A 186 10.52 8.95 3.19
C ARG A 186 9.37 9.71 3.83
N LEU A 187 8.19 9.73 3.22
CA LEU A 187 6.97 10.33 3.79
C LEU A 187 6.62 9.68 5.14
N TYR A 188 6.59 8.35 5.22
CA TYR A 188 6.30 7.66 6.48
C TYR A 188 7.40 7.86 7.52
N ALA A 189 8.67 7.88 7.12
CA ALA A 189 9.78 8.19 8.03
C ALA A 189 9.66 9.60 8.62
N TYR A 190 9.36 10.58 7.77
CA TYR A 190 9.07 11.95 8.18
C TYR A 190 7.87 11.99 9.15
N SER A 191 6.79 11.26 8.80
CA SER A 191 5.57 11.18 9.60
C SER A 191 5.81 10.63 11.00
N LEU A 192 6.69 9.64 11.14
CA LEU A 192 7.09 9.10 12.43
C LEU A 192 7.87 10.10 13.28
N LYS A 193 8.83 10.80 12.66
CA LYS A 193 9.70 11.77 13.34
C LYS A 193 8.91 12.95 13.86
N HIS A 194 7.93 13.37 13.08
CA HIS A 194 7.15 14.56 13.37
C HIS A 194 5.72 14.20 13.77
N SER A 195 5.36 13.00 14.22
CA SER A 195 3.96 12.66 14.62
C SER A 195 2.83 13.00 13.62
N TYR A 196 3.15 13.29 12.36
CA TYR A 196 2.17 13.58 11.32
C TYR A 196 1.40 12.31 10.93
N LEU A 197 0.09 12.43 10.70
CA LEU A 197 -0.76 11.35 10.18
C LEU A 197 -0.97 11.55 8.68
N PRO A 198 -0.35 10.72 7.80
CA PRO A 198 -0.59 10.82 6.37
C PRO A 198 -2.07 10.60 6.03
N PRO A 199 -2.65 11.33 5.06
CA PRO A 199 -4.05 11.18 4.66
C PRO A 199 -4.40 9.74 4.28
N GLU A 200 -3.50 9.06 3.58
CA GLU A 200 -3.63 7.65 3.22
C GLU A 200 -3.67 6.71 4.42
N VAL A 201 -3.04 7.07 5.54
CA VAL A 201 -3.13 6.32 6.80
C VAL A 201 -4.43 6.65 7.52
N ALA A 202 -4.85 7.92 7.53
CA ALA A 202 -6.13 8.33 8.09
C ALA A 202 -7.31 7.61 7.41
N LEU A 203 -7.26 7.48 6.08
CA LEU A 203 -8.27 6.79 5.28
C LEU A 203 -8.45 5.31 5.68
N LEU A 204 -7.42 4.65 6.24
CA LEU A 204 -7.52 3.26 6.70
C LEU A 204 -8.45 3.06 7.89
N PHE A 205 -8.64 4.13 8.66
CA PHE A 205 -9.51 4.12 9.83
C PHE A 205 -10.91 4.64 9.51
N GLY A 206 -11.18 5.00 8.24
CA GLY A 206 -12.47 5.49 7.77
C GLY A 206 -12.89 6.76 8.50
N ALA A 207 -14.06 6.71 9.15
CA ALA A 207 -14.59 7.83 9.93
C ALA A 207 -13.94 7.95 11.33
N MET A 208 -13.22 6.94 11.80
CA MET A 208 -12.60 6.96 13.12
C MET A 208 -11.19 7.53 13.04
N ARG A 209 -10.85 8.48 13.94
CA ARG A 209 -9.47 8.96 14.07
C ARG A 209 -8.66 7.94 14.89
N PRO A 210 -7.53 7.42 14.38
CA PRO A 210 -6.67 6.55 15.18
C PRO A 210 -6.03 7.33 16.33
N SER A 211 -5.74 6.64 17.45
CA SER A 211 -4.85 7.22 18.46
C SER A 211 -3.45 7.44 17.88
N GLU A 212 -2.71 8.41 18.39
CA GLU A 212 -1.35 8.74 17.91
C GLU A 212 -0.43 7.50 17.94
N GLY A 213 -0.50 6.70 19.00
CA GLY A 213 0.25 5.45 19.11
C GLY A 213 -0.11 4.43 18.02
N HIS A 214 -1.38 4.33 17.64
CA HIS A 214 -1.83 3.48 16.54
C HIS A 214 -1.35 4.02 15.19
N ALA A 215 -1.50 5.33 14.95
CA ALA A 215 -1.02 6.00 13.74
C ALA A 215 0.50 5.77 13.54
N LYS A 216 1.30 5.99 14.59
CA LYS A 216 2.75 5.72 14.58
C LYS A 216 3.08 4.25 14.32
N ARG A 217 2.28 3.31 14.84
CA ARG A 217 2.47 1.88 14.55
C ARG A 217 2.20 1.58 13.07
N MET A 218 1.12 2.13 12.51
CA MET A 218 0.80 1.97 11.09
C MET A 218 1.86 2.60 10.19
N CYS A 219 2.32 3.81 10.48
CA CYS A 219 3.41 4.45 9.73
C CYS A 219 4.71 3.64 9.79
N ARG A 220 5.01 2.95 10.90
CA ARG A 220 6.16 2.03 10.98
C ARG A 220 6.01 0.83 10.06
N ILE A 221 4.84 0.18 10.07
CA ILE A 221 4.53 -0.97 9.21
C ILE A 221 4.66 -0.54 7.75
N LEU A 222 4.05 0.59 7.41
CA LEU A 222 4.04 1.17 6.08
C LEU A 222 5.40 1.55 5.54
N ARG A 223 6.20 2.20 6.37
CA ARG A 223 7.59 2.52 6.04
C ARG A 223 8.36 1.26 5.72
N SER A 224 8.22 0.22 6.56
CA SER A 224 8.89 -1.06 6.33
C SER A 224 8.44 -1.72 5.03
N GLU A 225 7.15 -1.64 4.71
CA GLU A 225 6.58 -2.18 3.47
C GLU A 225 7.05 -1.40 2.23
N ALA A 226 7.05 -0.07 2.27
CA ALA A 226 7.58 0.76 1.20
C ALA A 226 9.08 0.47 0.93
N TRP A 227 9.88 0.25 1.98
CA TRP A 227 11.28 -0.18 1.81
C TRP A 227 11.42 -1.61 1.24
N ARG A 228 10.49 -2.52 1.52
CA ARG A 228 10.46 -3.83 0.86
C ARG A 228 10.17 -3.68 -0.63
N GLN A 229 9.24 -2.80 -1.00
CA GLN A 229 8.97 -2.48 -2.41
C GLN A 229 10.19 -1.87 -3.10
N VAL A 230 10.92 -0.96 -2.43
CA VAL A 230 12.18 -0.41 -2.96
C VAL A 230 13.19 -1.53 -3.29
N ARG A 231 13.38 -2.49 -2.38
CA ARG A 231 14.26 -3.66 -2.63
C ARG A 231 13.74 -4.49 -3.80
N PHE A 232 12.45 -4.84 -3.80
CA PHE A 232 11.84 -5.62 -4.86
C PHE A 232 12.01 -4.97 -6.25
N TYR A 233 11.73 -3.68 -6.39
CA TYR A 233 11.90 -2.98 -7.67
C TYR A 233 13.37 -2.80 -8.06
N THR A 234 14.26 -2.69 -7.08
CA THR A 234 15.72 -2.71 -7.31
C THR A 234 16.14 -4.06 -7.91
N ASP A 235 15.66 -5.17 -7.36
CA ASP A 235 15.95 -6.52 -7.86
C ASP A 235 15.37 -6.73 -9.26
N CYS A 236 14.14 -6.26 -9.51
CA CYS A 236 13.52 -6.28 -10.84
C CYS A 236 14.36 -5.51 -11.86
N LEU A 237 14.78 -4.29 -11.52
CA LEU A 237 15.60 -3.44 -12.38
C LEU A 237 16.97 -4.07 -12.66
N GLN A 238 17.58 -4.71 -11.67
CA GLN A 238 18.81 -5.47 -11.85
C GLN A 238 18.60 -6.66 -12.81
N PHE A 239 17.51 -7.40 -12.64
CA PHE A 239 17.15 -8.52 -13.51
C PHE A 239 16.93 -8.08 -14.96
N LEU A 240 16.19 -6.99 -15.20
CA LEU A 240 15.98 -6.46 -16.56
C LEU A 240 17.29 -6.12 -17.23
N ASN A 241 18.15 -5.35 -16.56
CA ASN A 241 19.43 -4.92 -17.11
C ASN A 241 20.37 -6.09 -17.44
N ARG A 242 20.36 -7.15 -16.62
CA ARG A 242 21.13 -8.38 -16.89
C ARG A 242 20.62 -9.17 -18.09
N ASN A 243 19.34 -9.08 -18.41
CA ASN A 243 18.77 -9.77 -19.58
C ASN A 243 18.90 -8.94 -20.87
N GLU A 244 18.97 -7.61 -20.77
CA GLU A 244 19.08 -6.71 -21.92
C GLU A 244 20.52 -6.54 -22.42
N LEU A 245 21.52 -6.60 -21.53
CA LEU A 245 22.91 -6.30 -21.85
C LEU A 245 23.88 -7.35 -21.29
N PRO A 246 25.02 -7.60 -21.97
CA PRO A 246 26.08 -8.41 -21.39
C PRO A 246 26.77 -7.65 -20.25
N TYR A 247 27.42 -8.41 -19.37
CA TYR A 247 28.36 -7.86 -18.39
C TYR A 247 29.63 -7.36 -19.11
N PRO A 248 30.21 -6.19 -18.76
CA PRO A 248 29.92 -5.28 -17.64
C PRO A 248 28.89 -4.18 -17.92
N SER A 249 28.43 -4.03 -19.15
CA SER A 249 27.51 -2.96 -19.58
C SER A 249 26.19 -2.98 -18.78
N ALA A 250 25.65 -4.16 -18.47
CA ALA A 250 24.47 -4.31 -17.62
C ALA A 250 24.63 -3.68 -16.22
N GLN A 251 25.81 -3.82 -15.62
CA GLN A 251 26.08 -3.28 -14.28
C GLN A 251 26.16 -1.75 -14.32
N LYS A 252 26.82 -1.19 -15.35
CA LYS A 252 26.88 0.26 -15.56
C LYS A 252 25.47 0.84 -15.73
N LYS A 253 24.65 0.22 -16.60
CA LYS A 253 23.27 0.65 -16.84
C LYS A 253 22.41 0.55 -15.57
N PHE A 254 22.55 -0.50 -14.78
CA PHE A 254 21.84 -0.63 -13.51
C PHE A 254 22.15 0.52 -12.53
N ILE A 255 23.43 0.92 -12.41
CA ILE A 255 23.85 2.06 -11.57
C ILE A 255 23.25 3.38 -12.09
N GLU A 256 23.25 3.57 -13.42
CA GLU A 256 22.64 4.74 -14.06
C GLU A 256 21.13 4.79 -13.79
N ASP A 257 20.42 3.68 -13.96
CA ASP A 257 18.98 3.60 -13.70
C ASP A 257 18.64 3.83 -12.21
N LEU A 258 19.47 3.35 -11.27
CA LEU A 258 19.33 3.64 -9.83
C LEU A 258 19.52 5.13 -9.53
N ARG A 259 20.53 5.76 -10.16
CA ARG A 259 20.75 7.20 -10.03
C ARG A 259 19.56 7.98 -10.56
N LEU A 260 19.02 7.56 -11.71
CA LEU A 260 17.83 8.17 -12.29
C LEU A 260 16.61 8.01 -11.37
N ALA A 261 16.37 6.83 -10.81
CA ALA A 261 15.27 6.62 -9.85
C ALA A 261 15.38 7.53 -8.62
N SER A 262 16.59 7.73 -8.08
CA SER A 262 16.83 8.67 -6.98
C SER A 262 16.53 10.11 -7.39
N GLN A 263 17.00 10.54 -8.57
CA GLN A 263 16.75 11.88 -9.09
C GLN A 263 15.26 12.12 -9.33
N THR A 264 14.54 11.13 -9.87
CA THR A 264 13.09 11.17 -10.04
C THR A 264 12.37 11.28 -8.70
N ALA A 265 12.79 10.54 -7.67
CA ALA A 265 12.21 10.66 -6.34
C ALA A 265 12.39 12.08 -5.74
N ASP A 266 13.58 12.65 -5.90
CA ASP A 266 13.87 14.02 -5.45
C ASP A 266 13.07 15.07 -6.25
N PHE A 267 12.94 14.87 -7.56
CA PHE A 267 12.12 15.71 -8.43
C PHE A 267 10.64 15.69 -7.98
N LEU A 268 10.06 14.50 -7.77
CA LEU A 268 8.67 14.36 -7.31
C LEU A 268 8.43 15.07 -5.98
N LEU A 269 9.37 14.95 -5.03
CA LEU A 269 9.30 15.66 -3.76
C LEU A 269 9.36 17.17 -3.93
N ARG A 270 10.27 17.68 -4.78
CA ARG A 270 10.38 19.12 -5.08
C ARG A 270 9.12 19.66 -5.74
N THR A 271 8.59 18.96 -6.75
CA THR A 271 7.37 19.34 -7.46
C THR A 271 6.17 19.44 -6.52
N MET A 272 6.04 18.51 -5.56
CA MET A 272 5.01 18.59 -4.53
C MET A 272 5.15 19.85 -3.67
N VAL A 273 6.37 20.17 -3.22
CA VAL A 273 6.63 21.38 -2.43
C VAL A 273 6.36 22.67 -3.23
N THR A 274 6.75 22.70 -4.51
CA THR A 274 6.49 23.83 -5.41
C THR A 274 5.00 24.01 -5.65
N SER A 275 4.26 22.92 -5.90
CA SER A 275 2.81 22.96 -6.11
C SER A 275 2.08 23.53 -4.88
N LEU A 276 2.52 23.15 -3.68
CA LEU A 276 1.99 23.75 -2.43
C LEU A 276 2.28 25.26 -2.37
N ARG A 277 3.49 25.68 -2.74
CA ARG A 277 3.89 27.09 -2.75
C ARG A 277 3.06 27.91 -3.75
N GLU A 278 2.86 27.39 -4.96
CA GLU A 278 2.09 28.04 -6.04
C GLU A 278 0.60 28.15 -5.69
N ALA A 279 0.05 27.13 -5.02
CA ALA A 279 -1.30 27.17 -4.47
C ALA A 279 -1.47 28.18 -3.31
N GLY A 280 -0.43 28.96 -2.98
CA GLY A 280 -0.44 29.88 -1.85
C GLY A 280 -0.53 29.19 -0.49
N LEU A 281 -0.20 27.89 -0.45
CA LEU A 281 -0.21 27.10 0.77
C LEU A 281 1.16 27.17 1.44
N LYS A 282 1.14 27.18 2.77
CA LYS A 282 2.32 27.21 3.64
C LYS A 282 2.30 26.00 4.55
N LEU A 283 3.44 25.36 4.69
CA LEU A 283 3.66 24.31 5.65
C LEU A 283 4.03 24.97 6.99
N LEU A 284 3.16 24.84 7.98
CA LEU A 284 3.44 25.24 9.36
C LEU A 284 3.69 23.97 10.17
N LEU A 285 4.74 23.94 10.99
CA LEU A 285 4.94 22.83 11.91
C LEU A 285 3.86 22.89 13.00
N SER A 286 3.08 21.82 13.20
CA SER A 286 2.13 21.73 14.32
C SER A 286 2.89 21.53 15.63
N ASP A 287 2.59 22.38 16.59
CA ASP A 287 3.04 22.39 17.98
C ASP A 287 2.50 21.21 18.80
N LYS A 288 1.22 20.85 18.63
CA LYS A 288 0.56 19.82 19.46
C LYS A 288 0.61 18.43 18.87
N GLU A 289 0.46 18.30 17.56
CA GLU A 289 0.31 16.98 16.95
C GLU A 289 1.62 16.46 16.39
N GLY A 290 2.64 17.32 16.28
CA GLY A 290 3.74 17.13 15.38
C GLY A 290 3.26 17.00 13.94
N GLY A 291 3.94 17.66 13.03
CA GLY A 291 3.75 17.45 11.60
C GLY A 291 3.66 18.76 10.88
N PHE A 292 3.23 18.73 9.62
CA PHE A 292 2.94 19.96 8.90
C PHE A 292 1.45 20.13 8.72
N VAL A 293 0.94 21.30 9.10
CA VAL A 293 -0.37 21.78 8.68
C VAL A 293 -0.16 22.56 7.40
N VAL A 294 -0.87 22.16 6.35
CA VAL A 294 -0.93 22.92 5.10
C VAL A 294 -1.99 23.99 5.28
N LEU A 295 -1.55 25.24 5.43
CA LEU A 295 -2.43 26.39 5.65
C LEU A 295 -2.43 27.31 4.44
N PRO A 296 -3.59 27.87 4.04
CA PRO A 296 -3.64 29.05 3.19
C PRO A 296 -2.79 30.18 3.77
N ARG A 297 -2.19 31.00 2.89
CA ARG A 297 -1.31 32.12 3.28
C ARG A 297 -1.94 33.08 4.30
N SER A 298 -3.25 33.32 4.25
CA SER A 298 -3.98 34.16 5.21
C SER A 298 -3.95 33.55 6.62
N LEU A 299 -4.39 32.30 6.76
CA LEU A 299 -4.39 31.55 8.02
C LEU A 299 -2.98 31.37 8.58
N TYR A 300 -1.99 31.14 7.72
CA TYR A 300 -0.60 31.07 8.15
C TYR A 300 -0.14 32.38 8.82
N LYS A 301 -0.45 33.54 8.21
CA LYS A 301 -0.08 34.85 8.79
C LYS A 301 -0.77 35.09 10.12
N GLU A 302 -2.05 34.73 10.23
CA GLU A 302 -2.83 34.86 11.46
C GLU A 302 -2.24 34.02 12.59
N LYS A 303 -1.97 32.72 12.33
CA LYS A 303 -1.36 31.82 13.31
C LYS A 303 0.07 32.25 13.68
N ALA A 304 0.84 32.73 12.72
CA ALA A 304 2.17 33.28 13.01
C ALA A 304 2.10 34.53 13.90
N ALA A 305 1.16 35.45 13.64
CA ALA A 305 0.97 36.63 14.48
C ALA A 305 0.51 36.27 15.89
N ALA A 306 -0.44 35.33 16.02
CA ALA A 306 -0.89 34.82 17.31
C ALA A 306 0.27 34.19 18.11
N ALA A 307 1.08 33.35 17.47
CA ALA A 307 2.23 32.73 18.11
C ALA A 307 3.28 33.77 18.56
N ILE A 308 3.49 34.85 17.78
CA ILE A 308 4.37 35.95 18.17
C ILE A 308 3.83 36.65 19.41
N LEU A 309 2.54 36.99 19.44
CA LEU A 309 1.91 37.68 20.57
C LEU A 309 1.89 36.83 21.85
N GLU A 310 1.75 35.51 21.71
CA GLU A 310 1.73 34.58 22.86
C GLU A 310 3.13 34.37 23.46
N ASN A 311 4.17 34.32 22.64
CA ASN A 311 5.51 33.94 23.08
C ASN A 311 6.48 35.13 23.25
N PHE A 312 6.15 36.30 22.73
CA PHE A 312 7.02 37.47 22.78
C PHE A 312 6.30 38.68 23.36
N ASN A 313 6.97 39.35 24.31
CA ASN A 313 6.51 40.62 24.84
C ASN A 313 6.96 41.76 23.91
N GLU A 314 6.05 42.69 23.65
CA GLU A 314 6.39 43.92 22.95
C GLU A 314 7.37 44.75 23.79
N VAL A 315 8.55 45.03 23.24
CA VAL A 315 9.55 45.87 23.90
C VAL A 315 9.17 47.33 23.68
N LYS A 316 8.45 47.91 24.65
CA LYS A 316 8.02 49.31 24.60
C LYS A 316 9.22 50.26 24.65
N GLY A 317 9.12 51.37 23.89
CA GLY A 317 10.13 52.45 23.90
C GLY A 317 11.36 52.22 23.03
N VAL A 318 11.40 51.13 22.25
CA VAL A 318 12.53 50.82 21.38
C VAL A 318 12.12 50.88 19.92
N VAL A 319 12.80 51.73 19.14
CA VAL A 319 12.55 51.88 17.70
C VAL A 319 13.09 50.64 16.97
N PRO A 320 12.26 49.84 16.29
CA PRO A 320 12.68 48.58 15.66
C PRO A 320 13.85 48.73 14.70
N ALA A 321 13.93 49.86 13.99
CA ALA A 321 15.04 50.17 13.09
C ALA A 321 16.39 50.19 13.83
N LYS A 322 16.46 50.78 15.03
CA LYS A 322 17.70 50.83 15.83
C LYS A 322 18.08 49.43 16.34
N VAL A 323 17.10 48.61 16.70
CA VAL A 323 17.34 47.21 17.14
C VAL A 323 17.85 46.38 15.99
N LYS A 324 17.25 46.48 14.80
CA LYS A 324 17.69 45.76 13.61
C LYS A 324 19.13 46.12 13.25
N THR A 325 19.47 47.41 13.19
CA THR A 325 20.84 47.84 12.89
C THR A 325 21.83 47.28 13.91
N ARG A 326 21.48 47.30 15.20
CA ARG A 326 22.34 46.79 16.27
C ARG A 326 22.46 45.26 16.25
N ALA A 327 21.40 44.54 15.88
CA ALA A 327 21.44 43.08 15.70
C ALA A 327 22.29 42.68 14.48
N VAL A 328 22.15 43.39 13.35
CA VAL A 328 23.00 43.18 12.16
C VAL A 328 24.47 43.45 12.50
N GLN A 329 24.77 44.56 13.19
CA GLN A 329 26.12 44.86 13.66
C GLN A 329 26.68 43.80 14.63
N LEU A 330 25.83 43.16 15.45
CA LEU A 330 26.25 42.05 16.32
C LEU A 330 26.54 40.79 15.51
N CYS A 331 25.74 40.47 14.50
CA CYS A 331 25.96 39.32 13.61
C CYS A 331 27.20 39.49 12.70
N GLU A 332 27.57 40.73 12.38
CA GLU A 332 28.79 41.06 11.62
C GLU A 332 30.07 41.01 12.48
N LYS A 333 29.96 40.86 13.80
CA LYS A 333 31.15 40.67 14.64
C LYS A 333 31.78 39.29 14.35
N PRO A 334 33.10 39.24 14.13
CA PRO A 334 33.80 38.03 13.69
C PRO A 334 33.67 36.87 14.70
N ASP A 335 33.53 37.16 15.98
CA ASP A 335 33.41 36.13 17.03
C ASP A 335 32.11 35.31 16.95
N LEU A 336 31.05 35.85 16.35
CA LEU A 336 29.76 35.17 16.18
C LEU A 336 29.71 34.29 14.91
N GLN A 337 30.59 34.52 13.92
CA GLN A 337 30.65 33.67 12.73
C GLN A 337 31.17 32.26 13.05
N ASN A 338 32.07 32.12 14.03
CA ASN A 338 32.57 30.82 14.48
C ASN A 338 31.51 29.96 15.20
N TRP A 339 30.46 30.56 15.74
CA TRP A 339 29.37 29.86 16.41
C TRP A 339 28.28 29.35 15.46
N LEU A 340 28.18 29.93 14.26
CA LEU A 340 27.17 29.55 13.25
C LEU A 340 27.68 28.51 12.23
N SER A 341 28.97 28.16 12.29
CA SER A 341 29.61 27.12 11.46
C SER A 341 29.68 25.73 12.14
N LEU A 342 29.08 25.58 13.32
CA LEU A 342 28.77 24.29 13.98
C LEU A 342 27.32 23.90 13.69
#